data_AF-A0A959J0V0-F1
#
_entry.id   AF-A0A959J0V0-F1
#
_cell.length_a   1.000
_cell.length_b   1.000
_cell.length_c   1.000
_cell.angle_alpha   90.00
_cell.angle_beta   90.00
_cell.angle_gamma   90.00
#
_symmetry.space_group_name_H-M   'P 1'
#
loop_
_entity.id
_entity.type
_entity.pdbx_description
1 polymer ?
#
loop_
_entity_poly.entity_id
_entity_poly.type
_entity_poly.pdbx_seq_one_letter_code
_entity_poly.pdbx_strand_id
1 'polypeptide(L)'
;VQKGKEHCQRGDVFQVVFSRQFKQAFSGDEFNVYRALRSINPSPYLFYFDFEDYRLFGSSPEAQLVVKGKTASIFPIAGTYKRTGDDQADAENALELAKDPKENAEHIMLVDLARNDLSKHGNAVQVAELKKIEFYSHVIHLVSKVEGQLKNGTSPLSVFADTFPAGTLSGAPKYKAIELIKSYENQPRGFYGGAIGLLHLNGDINHAILIRSFMSK
;
A
#
# COMPACT_ATOMS: atom_id res chain seq x y z
N VAL A 1 -11.33 -1.23 -16.24
CA VAL A 1 -11.90 0.00 -15.64
C VAL A 1 -13.42 0.04 -15.72
N GLN A 2 -14.03 -0.01 -16.92
CA GLN A 2 -15.50 0.06 -17.06
C GLN A 2 -16.24 -0.98 -16.21
N LYS A 3 -15.78 -2.25 -16.24
CA LYS A 3 -16.31 -3.31 -15.37
C LYS A 3 -16.24 -2.99 -13.87
N GLY A 4 -15.16 -2.34 -13.40
CA GLY A 4 -15.05 -1.91 -12.01
C GLY A 4 -16.12 -0.88 -11.64
N LYS A 5 -16.37 0.10 -12.52
CA LYS A 5 -17.43 1.09 -12.32
C LYS A 5 -18.82 0.45 -12.27
N GLU A 6 -19.09 -0.52 -13.15
CA GLU A 6 -20.35 -1.29 -13.15
C GLU A 6 -20.56 -2.01 -11.79
N HIS A 7 -19.51 -2.64 -11.24
CA HIS A 7 -19.56 -3.28 -9.93
C HIS A 7 -19.76 -2.28 -8.77
N CYS A 8 -19.13 -1.09 -8.85
CA CYS A 8 -19.37 -0.02 -7.89
C CYS A 8 -20.81 0.48 -7.92
N GLN A 9 -21.39 0.68 -9.11
CA GLN A 9 -22.77 1.12 -9.28
C GLN A 9 -23.78 0.07 -8.81
N ARG A 10 -23.47 -1.21 -9.01
CA ARG A 10 -24.29 -2.32 -8.55
C ARG A 10 -24.19 -2.54 -7.03
N GLY A 11 -23.13 -2.04 -6.40
CA GLY A 11 -22.88 -2.19 -4.97
C GLY A 11 -22.09 -3.44 -4.57
N ASP A 12 -21.37 -4.10 -5.50
CA ASP A 12 -20.51 -5.24 -5.13
C ASP A 12 -19.28 -4.79 -4.33
N VAL A 13 -18.74 -3.63 -4.70
CA VAL A 13 -17.53 -3.04 -4.10
C VAL A 13 -17.66 -1.53 -4.06
N PHE A 14 -17.11 -0.89 -3.03
CA PHE A 14 -16.87 0.55 -3.04
C PHE A 14 -15.71 0.90 -3.95
N GLN A 15 -14.67 0.06 -3.94
CA GLN A 15 -13.45 0.23 -4.74
C GLN A 15 -12.90 -1.12 -5.20
N VAL A 16 -12.33 -1.14 -6.40
CA VAL A 16 -11.49 -2.23 -6.91
C VAL A 16 -10.29 -1.65 -7.63
N VAL A 17 -9.10 -2.18 -7.34
CA VAL A 17 -7.83 -1.71 -7.89
C VAL A 17 -7.39 -2.70 -8.94
N PHE A 18 -7.58 -2.38 -10.22
CA PHE A 18 -7.03 -3.17 -11.32
C PHE A 18 -5.63 -2.71 -11.68
N SER A 19 -4.81 -3.64 -12.15
CA SER A 19 -3.44 -3.41 -12.57
C SER A 19 -3.19 -3.98 -13.96
N ARG A 20 -2.03 -3.62 -14.53
CA ARG A 20 -1.50 -4.20 -15.76
C ARG A 20 0.00 -4.34 -15.61
N GLN A 21 0.56 -5.39 -16.21
CA GLN A 21 1.99 -5.60 -16.23
C GLN A 21 2.61 -5.01 -17.50
N PHE A 22 3.81 -4.45 -17.34
CA PHE A 22 4.71 -4.14 -18.44
C PHE A 22 5.93 -5.05 -18.36
N LYS A 23 6.40 -5.52 -19.51
CA LYS A 23 7.59 -6.35 -19.64
C LYS A 23 8.41 -5.85 -20.82
N GLN A 24 9.72 -5.81 -20.65
CA GLN A 24 10.68 -5.53 -21.73
C GLN A 24 11.94 -6.37 -21.51
N ALA A 25 12.61 -6.74 -22.59
CA ALA A 25 13.94 -7.35 -22.50
C ALA A 25 14.93 -6.32 -21.94
N PHE A 26 15.82 -6.77 -21.07
CA PHE A 26 16.82 -5.92 -20.43
C PHE A 26 18.20 -6.59 -20.51
N SER A 27 19.22 -5.78 -20.71
CA SER A 27 20.62 -6.17 -20.62
C SER A 27 21.38 -5.05 -19.91
N GLY A 28 22.16 -5.39 -18.89
CA GLY A 28 22.89 -4.42 -18.09
C GLY A 28 22.86 -4.77 -16.62
N ASP A 29 23.25 -3.83 -15.78
CA ASP A 29 23.30 -3.99 -14.33
C ASP A 29 21.99 -3.52 -13.67
N GLU A 30 21.22 -4.47 -13.12
CA GLU A 30 20.00 -4.19 -12.37
C GLU A 30 20.23 -3.29 -11.16
N PHE A 31 21.41 -3.37 -10.53
CA PHE A 31 21.73 -2.53 -9.38
C PHE A 31 21.82 -1.06 -9.79
N ASN A 32 22.30 -0.76 -11.00
CA ASN A 32 22.26 0.60 -11.52
C ASN A 32 20.82 1.09 -11.80
N VAL A 33 19.92 0.20 -12.26
CA VAL A 33 18.49 0.54 -12.39
C VAL A 33 17.89 0.86 -11.03
N TYR A 34 18.20 0.06 -10.01
CA TYR A 34 17.78 0.33 -8.63
C TYR A 34 18.34 1.66 -8.08
N ARG A 35 19.63 1.95 -8.32
CA ARG A 35 20.24 3.24 -7.91
C ARG A 35 19.54 4.42 -8.55
N ALA A 36 19.21 4.34 -9.85
CA ALA A 36 18.44 5.37 -10.54
C ALA A 36 17.03 5.52 -9.94
N LEU A 37 16.33 4.41 -9.69
CA LEU A 37 15.02 4.42 -9.04
C LEU A 37 15.06 5.10 -7.67
N ARG A 38 16.03 4.73 -6.83
CA ARG A 38 16.25 5.32 -5.50
C ARG A 38 16.50 6.82 -5.56
N SER A 39 17.25 7.29 -6.56
CA SER A 39 17.57 8.70 -6.72
C SER A 39 16.37 9.53 -7.21
N ILE A 40 15.59 9.00 -8.16
CA ILE A 40 14.47 9.73 -8.77
C ILE A 40 13.25 9.70 -7.86
N ASN A 41 13.00 8.55 -7.23
CA ASN A 41 11.83 8.30 -6.39
C ASN A 41 12.29 7.75 -5.05
N PRO A 42 12.89 8.55 -4.15
CA PRO A 42 13.18 8.08 -2.81
C PRO A 42 11.86 7.77 -2.08
N SER A 43 11.84 6.70 -1.29
CA SER A 43 10.69 6.31 -0.48
C SER A 43 11.15 5.70 0.85
N PRO A 44 10.24 5.51 1.83
CA PRO A 44 10.59 4.89 3.11
C PRO A 44 11.10 3.44 2.97
N TYR A 45 10.67 2.73 1.92
CA TYR A 45 11.01 1.33 1.68
C TYR A 45 11.76 1.15 0.37
N LEU A 46 13.08 1.29 0.45
CA LEU A 46 14.02 1.00 -0.63
C LEU A 46 14.57 -0.41 -0.44
N PHE A 47 14.51 -1.25 -1.47
CA PHE A 47 14.98 -2.62 -1.37
C PHE A 47 15.60 -3.13 -2.67
N TYR A 48 16.56 -4.03 -2.51
CA TYR A 48 17.18 -4.82 -3.57
C TYR A 48 17.46 -6.21 -3.00
N PHE A 49 16.72 -7.20 -3.47
CA PHE A 49 16.89 -8.60 -3.10
C PHE A 49 17.43 -9.37 -4.29
N ASP A 50 18.60 -9.98 -4.12
CA ASP A 50 19.19 -10.90 -5.07
C ASP A 50 18.85 -12.34 -4.63
N PHE A 51 18.04 -13.02 -5.43
CA PHE A 51 17.64 -14.43 -5.22
C PHE A 51 18.38 -15.37 -6.17
N GLU A 52 19.55 -14.96 -6.70
CA GLU A 52 20.39 -15.67 -7.66
C GLU A 52 19.74 -15.83 -9.05
N ASP A 53 18.60 -16.51 -9.14
CA ASP A 53 17.85 -16.73 -10.37
C ASP A 53 17.07 -15.47 -10.82
N TYR A 54 16.83 -14.54 -9.89
CA TYR A 54 16.11 -13.31 -10.18
C TYR A 54 16.42 -12.23 -9.14
N ARG A 55 16.21 -10.97 -9.53
CA ARG A 55 16.35 -9.80 -8.66
C ARG A 55 15.00 -9.13 -8.47
N LEU A 56 14.65 -8.80 -7.23
CA LEU A 56 13.45 -8.04 -6.89
C LEU A 56 13.88 -6.74 -6.20
N PHE A 57 13.60 -5.62 -6.84
CA PHE A 57 14.04 -4.31 -6.34
C PHE A 57 13.00 -3.24 -6.56
N GLY A 58 12.95 -2.24 -5.68
CA GLY A 58 11.87 -1.28 -5.68
C GLY A 58 12.04 -0.12 -4.71
N SER A 59 11.09 0.80 -4.80
CA SER A 59 10.97 1.98 -3.96
C SER A 59 9.51 2.15 -3.55
N SER A 60 9.09 1.40 -2.54
CA SER A 60 7.69 1.39 -2.10
C SER A 60 7.39 2.57 -1.17
N PRO A 61 6.33 3.35 -1.43
CA PRO A 61 5.90 4.44 -0.56
C PRO A 61 5.13 3.97 0.68
N GLU A 62 4.66 2.72 0.70
CA GLU A 62 3.61 2.30 1.64
C GLU A 62 3.98 1.02 2.39
N ALA A 63 3.69 1.01 3.69
CA ALA A 63 3.84 -0.16 4.55
C ALA A 63 2.63 -1.10 4.38
N GLN A 64 2.87 -2.40 4.25
CA GLN A 64 1.82 -3.41 4.32
C GLN A 64 1.34 -3.59 5.76
N LEU A 65 2.30 -3.82 6.68
CA LEU A 65 2.05 -4.05 8.09
C LEU A 65 3.34 -3.77 8.86
N VAL A 66 3.21 -3.06 9.98
CA VAL A 66 4.27 -2.92 10.97
C VAL A 66 3.78 -3.51 12.29
N VAL A 67 4.54 -4.46 12.86
CA VAL A 67 4.32 -4.98 14.21
C VAL A 67 5.56 -4.68 15.02
N LYS A 68 5.39 -3.96 16.13
CA LYS A 68 6.46 -3.65 17.08
C LYS A 68 6.01 -4.02 18.49
N GLY A 69 6.61 -5.05 19.07
CA GLY A 69 6.16 -5.67 20.32
C GLY A 69 4.72 -6.17 20.17
N LYS A 70 3.79 -5.56 20.92
CA LYS A 70 2.36 -5.89 20.87
C LYS A 70 1.52 -4.89 20.06
N THR A 71 2.12 -3.91 19.41
CA THR A 71 1.38 -2.93 18.61
C THR A 71 1.50 -3.29 17.13
N ALA A 72 0.36 -3.50 16.46
CA ALA A 72 0.27 -3.61 15.02
C ALA A 72 -0.25 -2.30 14.42
N SER A 73 0.34 -1.87 13.30
CA SER A 73 0.06 -0.60 12.64
C SER A 73 -0.12 -0.80 11.13
N ILE A 74 -1.13 -0.14 10.57
CA ILE A 74 -1.37 0.00 9.13
C ILE A 74 -1.43 1.50 8.83
N PHE A 75 -0.90 1.90 7.67
CA PHE A 75 -0.80 3.29 7.26
C PHE A 75 -1.59 3.52 5.96
N PRO A 76 -2.92 3.71 6.03
CA PRO A 76 -3.71 4.00 4.84
C PRO A 76 -3.20 5.26 4.13
N ILE A 77 -2.91 5.13 2.84
CA ILE A 77 -2.54 6.24 1.95
C ILE A 77 -3.56 6.34 0.82
N ALA A 78 -4.17 7.51 0.65
CA ALA A 78 -5.07 7.82 -0.46
C ALA A 78 -5.16 9.34 -0.66
N GLY A 79 -5.80 9.79 -1.74
CA GLY A 79 -5.71 11.19 -2.12
C GLY A 79 -4.36 11.49 -2.75
N THR A 80 -4.32 11.88 -4.02
CA THR A 80 -3.05 12.16 -4.70
C THR A 80 -3.14 13.44 -5.51
N TYR A 81 -2.43 14.47 -5.08
CA TYR A 81 -2.19 15.67 -5.89
C TYR A 81 -0.74 15.66 -6.37
N LYS A 82 -0.50 16.10 -7.61
CA LYS A 82 0.86 16.20 -8.16
C LYS A 82 1.54 17.42 -7.57
N ARG A 83 2.81 17.29 -7.15
CA ARG A 83 3.61 18.45 -6.75
C ARG A 83 3.98 19.29 -7.96
N THR A 84 3.93 20.60 -7.75
CA THR A 84 4.28 21.61 -8.75
C THR A 84 5.75 22.00 -8.68
N GLY A 85 6.38 21.84 -7.51
CA GLY A 85 7.72 22.34 -7.23
C GLY A 85 7.74 23.78 -6.69
N ASP A 86 6.57 24.42 -6.57
CA ASP A 86 6.36 25.69 -5.90
C ASP A 86 5.72 25.42 -4.53
N ASP A 87 6.40 25.81 -3.45
CA ASP A 87 5.96 25.52 -2.08
C ASP A 87 4.64 26.23 -1.73
N GLN A 88 4.37 27.40 -2.29
CA GLN A 88 3.12 28.12 -2.04
C GLN A 88 1.96 27.43 -2.76
N ALA A 89 2.14 27.12 -4.04
CA ALA A 89 1.13 26.40 -4.81
C ALA A 89 0.88 24.98 -4.26
N ASP A 90 1.93 24.28 -3.80
CA ASP A 90 1.81 22.97 -3.17
C ASP A 90 1.07 23.03 -1.83
N ALA A 91 1.23 24.11 -1.05
CA ALA A 91 0.45 24.33 0.18
C ALA A 91 -1.03 24.57 -0.11
N GLU A 92 -1.36 25.32 -1.17
CA GLU A 92 -2.74 25.52 -1.62
C GLU A 92 -3.37 24.21 -2.11
N ASN A 93 -2.65 23.47 -2.97
CA ASN A 93 -3.03 22.13 -3.43
C ASN A 93 -3.29 21.15 -2.28
N ALA A 94 -2.47 21.20 -1.23
CA ALA A 94 -2.64 20.37 -0.06
C ALA A 94 -3.94 20.69 0.71
N LEU A 95 -4.29 21.97 0.82
CA LEU A 95 -5.55 22.40 1.41
C LEU A 95 -6.77 22.00 0.56
N GLU A 96 -6.62 22.03 -0.77
CA GLU A 96 -7.66 21.54 -1.69
C GLU A 96 -7.85 20.03 -1.55
N LEU A 97 -6.76 19.25 -1.56
CA LEU A 97 -6.81 17.80 -1.35
C LEU A 97 -7.51 17.45 -0.03
N ALA A 98 -7.20 18.16 1.05
CA ALA A 98 -7.84 17.95 2.34
C ALA A 98 -9.34 18.28 2.36
N LYS A 99 -9.81 19.11 1.43
CA LYS A 99 -11.24 19.49 1.29
C LYS A 99 -11.97 18.68 0.22
N ASP A 100 -11.27 17.95 -0.65
CA ASP A 100 -11.90 17.17 -1.72
C ASP A 100 -12.80 16.07 -1.11
N PRO A 101 -14.12 16.13 -1.31
CA PRO A 101 -15.05 15.19 -0.68
C PRO A 101 -14.88 13.76 -1.21
N LYS A 102 -14.45 13.58 -2.46
CA LYS A 102 -14.21 12.28 -3.07
C LYS A 102 -12.97 11.63 -2.46
N GLU A 103 -11.85 12.35 -2.42
CA GLU A 103 -10.59 11.82 -1.86
C GLU A 103 -10.73 11.56 -0.35
N ASN A 104 -11.48 12.41 0.38
CA ASN A 104 -11.81 12.17 1.77
C ASN A 104 -12.63 10.90 1.97
N ALA A 105 -13.66 10.67 1.15
CA ALA A 105 -14.51 9.48 1.27
C ALA A 105 -13.71 8.19 1.00
N GLU A 106 -12.88 8.18 -0.05
CA GLU A 106 -12.00 7.06 -0.38
C GLU A 106 -11.00 6.78 0.75
N HIS A 107 -10.40 7.83 1.31
CA HIS A 107 -9.45 7.70 2.40
C HIS A 107 -10.09 7.16 3.68
N ILE A 108 -11.26 7.67 4.08
CA ILE A 108 -11.99 7.18 5.27
C ILE A 108 -12.36 5.70 5.12
N MET A 109 -12.81 5.30 3.93
CA MET A 109 -13.10 3.89 3.65
C MET A 109 -11.88 2.99 3.88
N LEU A 110 -10.68 3.43 3.46
CA LEU A 110 -9.43 2.67 3.68
C LEU A 110 -9.01 2.65 5.16
N VAL A 111 -9.25 3.74 5.89
CA VAL A 111 -9.06 3.78 7.36
C VAL A 111 -9.96 2.77 8.05
N ASP A 112 -11.24 2.71 7.68
CA ASP A 112 -12.18 1.75 8.25
C ASP A 112 -11.84 0.31 7.86
N LEU A 113 -11.36 0.06 6.64
CA LEU A 113 -10.84 -1.24 6.25
C LEU A 113 -9.64 -1.65 7.10
N ALA A 114 -8.70 -0.74 7.34
CA ALA A 114 -7.55 -0.99 8.22
C ALA A 114 -7.96 -1.26 9.67
N ARG A 115 -8.96 -0.53 10.19
CA ARG A 115 -9.54 -0.79 11.52
C ARG A 115 -10.16 -2.18 11.59
N ASN A 116 -10.93 -2.56 10.58
CA ASN A 116 -11.55 -3.89 10.48
C ASN A 116 -10.51 -5.01 10.36
N ASP A 117 -9.42 -4.79 9.63
CA ASP A 117 -8.36 -5.78 9.51
C ASP A 117 -7.61 -5.97 10.82
N LEU A 118 -7.28 -4.89 11.54
CA LEU A 118 -6.61 -4.97 12.83
C LEU A 118 -7.51 -5.51 13.96
N SER A 119 -8.84 -5.31 13.90
CA SER A 119 -9.76 -5.77 14.95
C SER A 119 -9.90 -7.30 15.05
N LYS A 120 -9.57 -8.03 13.98
CA LYS A 120 -9.55 -9.50 13.97
C LYS A 120 -8.60 -10.03 15.07
N HIS A 121 -7.43 -9.41 15.18
CA HIS A 121 -6.34 -9.86 16.05
C HIS A 121 -6.01 -8.92 17.22
N GLY A 122 -6.47 -7.67 17.13
CA GLY A 122 -6.17 -6.62 18.08
C GLY A 122 -7.37 -6.22 18.95
N ASN A 123 -7.05 -5.69 20.11
CA ASN A 123 -7.93 -4.93 20.99
C ASN A 123 -7.56 -3.44 20.91
N ALA A 124 -8.45 -2.57 21.39
CA ALA A 124 -8.21 -1.13 21.45
C ALA A 124 -7.73 -0.53 20.11
N VAL A 125 -8.36 -0.95 19.00
CA VAL A 125 -8.02 -0.44 17.67
C VAL A 125 -8.42 1.03 17.57
N GLN A 126 -7.46 1.89 17.29
CA GLN A 126 -7.64 3.33 17.24
C GLN A 126 -6.99 3.94 15.99
N VAL A 127 -7.54 5.06 15.55
CA VAL A 127 -6.92 5.90 14.53
C VAL A 127 -6.00 6.89 15.26
N ALA A 128 -4.70 6.61 15.25
CA ALA A 128 -3.70 7.42 15.94
C ALA A 128 -3.43 8.76 15.22
N GLU A 129 -3.46 8.76 13.89
CA GLU A 129 -3.38 9.95 13.05
C GLU A 129 -4.43 9.83 11.93
N LEU A 130 -5.18 10.89 11.66
CA LEU A 130 -6.25 10.90 10.66
C LEU A 130 -6.02 11.99 9.61
N LYS A 131 -5.92 11.58 8.33
CA LYS A 131 -5.85 12.47 7.16
C LYS A 131 -4.75 13.54 7.25
N LYS A 132 -3.60 13.16 7.76
CA LYS A 132 -2.43 14.04 7.76
C LYS A 132 -1.92 14.20 6.34
N ILE A 133 -1.67 15.45 5.94
CA ILE A 133 -1.05 15.74 4.65
C ILE A 133 0.44 15.38 4.73
N GLU A 134 0.91 14.58 3.78
CA GLU A 134 2.32 14.28 3.61
C GLU A 134 2.82 14.65 2.22
N PHE A 135 3.99 15.30 2.18
CA PHE A 135 4.66 15.72 0.96
C PHE A 135 5.73 14.69 0.59
N TYR A 136 5.52 14.01 -0.54
CA TYR A 136 6.51 13.13 -1.16
C TYR A 136 7.26 13.90 -2.25
N SER A 137 8.26 13.28 -2.90
CA SER A 137 9.08 13.97 -3.91
C SER A 137 8.27 14.52 -5.08
N HIS A 138 7.22 13.82 -5.51
CA HIS A 138 6.46 14.17 -6.71
C HIS A 138 4.95 14.36 -6.47
N VAL A 139 4.47 14.00 -5.28
CA VAL A 139 3.04 13.93 -4.96
C VAL A 139 2.77 14.33 -3.51
N ILE A 140 1.52 14.71 -3.24
CA ILE A 140 0.97 15.04 -1.93
C ILE A 140 -0.11 13.99 -1.62
N HIS A 141 -0.07 13.39 -0.43
CA HIS A 141 -1.01 12.35 -0.01
C HIS A 141 -1.72 12.68 1.32
N LEU A 142 -2.93 12.15 1.49
CA LEU A 142 -3.52 11.97 2.81
C LEU A 142 -3.03 10.65 3.39
N VAL A 143 -2.46 10.72 4.58
CA VAL A 143 -1.93 9.57 5.31
C VAL A 143 -2.62 9.50 6.67
N SER A 144 -3.06 8.30 7.02
CA SER A 144 -3.55 7.99 8.36
C SER A 144 -2.70 6.90 8.98
N LYS A 145 -2.80 6.78 10.30
CA LYS A 145 -2.18 5.72 11.07
C LYS A 145 -3.23 5.02 11.91
N VAL A 146 -3.43 3.74 11.68
CA VAL A 146 -4.33 2.90 12.48
C VAL A 146 -3.48 1.92 13.28
N GLU A 147 -3.73 1.84 14.58
CA GLU A 147 -3.00 0.97 15.49
C GLU A 147 -3.96 0.06 16.25
N GLY A 148 -3.52 -1.17 16.55
CA GLY A 148 -4.22 -2.10 17.42
C GLY A 148 -3.25 -2.83 18.34
N GLN A 149 -3.69 -3.10 19.57
CA GLN A 149 -2.94 -3.88 20.55
C GLN A 149 -3.23 -5.37 20.35
N LEU A 150 -2.24 -6.15 19.94
CA LEU A 150 -2.39 -7.58 19.69
C LEU A 150 -2.88 -8.31 20.96
N LYS A 151 -3.88 -9.18 20.78
CA LYS A 151 -4.36 -10.06 21.85
C LYS A 151 -3.23 -10.98 22.33
N ASN A 152 -3.29 -11.40 23.59
CA ASN A 152 -2.30 -12.33 24.13
C ASN A 152 -2.31 -13.64 23.34
N GLY A 153 -1.13 -14.14 22.95
CA GLY A 153 -0.99 -15.37 22.16
C GLY A 153 -1.22 -15.19 20.66
N THR A 154 -1.59 -13.99 20.17
CA THR A 154 -1.68 -13.71 18.74
C THR A 154 -0.32 -13.82 18.08
N SER A 155 -0.24 -14.60 17.00
CA SER A 155 0.95 -14.67 16.16
C SER A 155 1.02 -13.44 15.24
N PRO A 156 2.15 -12.70 15.18
CA PRO A 156 2.32 -11.63 14.21
C PRO A 156 2.11 -12.09 12.76
N LEU A 157 2.42 -13.35 12.45
CA LEU A 157 2.18 -13.94 11.14
C LEU A 157 0.69 -14.11 10.81
N SER A 158 -0.17 -14.40 11.80
CA SER A 158 -1.62 -14.47 11.57
C SER A 158 -2.20 -13.07 11.31
N VAL A 159 -1.66 -12.04 11.97
CA VAL A 159 -1.99 -10.64 11.69
C VAL A 159 -1.61 -10.28 10.26
N PHE A 160 -0.42 -10.66 9.82
CA PHE A 160 0.00 -10.46 8.43
C PHE A 160 -0.94 -11.16 7.45
N ALA A 161 -1.24 -12.44 7.66
CA ALA A 161 -2.11 -13.22 6.77
C ALA A 161 -3.51 -12.60 6.61
N ASP A 162 -4.12 -12.12 7.70
CA ASP A 162 -5.49 -11.59 7.68
C ASP A 162 -5.60 -10.12 7.25
N THR A 163 -4.48 -9.38 7.29
CA THR A 163 -4.39 -8.01 6.75
C THR A 163 -3.96 -8.00 5.28
N PHE A 164 -3.42 -9.10 4.77
CA PHE A 164 -2.95 -9.25 3.40
C PHE A 164 -4.08 -9.58 2.39
N PRO A 165 -4.02 -9.06 1.15
CA PRO A 165 -3.20 -7.94 0.68
C PRO A 165 -3.74 -6.59 1.17
N ALA A 166 -2.94 -5.52 1.03
CA ALA A 166 -3.38 -4.16 1.33
C ALA A 166 -4.65 -3.75 0.56
N GLY A 167 -5.53 -3.03 1.25
CA GLY A 167 -6.74 -2.45 0.66
C GLY A 167 -6.47 -1.52 -0.52
N THR A 168 -5.38 -0.76 -0.46
CA THR A 168 -4.90 0.13 -1.53
C THR A 168 -4.49 -0.60 -2.81
N LEU A 169 -4.25 -1.92 -2.71
CA LEU A 169 -3.91 -2.77 -3.86
C LEU A 169 -5.00 -3.78 -4.21
N SER A 170 -6.00 -3.98 -3.36
CA SER A 170 -7.16 -4.81 -3.69
C SER A 170 -8.41 -3.97 -3.98
N GLY A 171 -8.90 -3.25 -2.98
CA GLY A 171 -10.23 -2.65 -2.93
C GLY A 171 -11.03 -3.06 -1.69
N ALA A 172 -12.27 -2.60 -1.62
CA ALA A 172 -13.18 -2.78 -0.48
C ALA A 172 -14.62 -3.05 -0.96
N PRO A 173 -15.34 -4.05 -0.43
CA PRO A 173 -14.87 -5.10 0.50
C PRO A 173 -13.77 -5.99 -0.11
N LYS A 174 -12.75 -6.32 0.69
CA LYS A 174 -11.49 -6.93 0.22
C LYS A 174 -11.70 -8.23 -0.57
N TYR A 175 -12.48 -9.17 -0.01
CA TYR A 175 -12.73 -10.46 -0.66
C TYR A 175 -13.38 -10.30 -2.03
N LYS A 176 -14.42 -9.46 -2.12
CA LYS A 176 -15.12 -9.24 -3.38
C LYS A 176 -14.21 -8.57 -4.41
N ALA A 177 -13.43 -7.58 -4.00
CA ALA A 177 -12.47 -6.93 -4.87
C ALA A 177 -11.42 -7.92 -5.44
N ILE A 178 -10.92 -8.86 -4.62
CA ILE A 178 -9.98 -9.90 -5.06
C ILE A 178 -10.62 -10.87 -6.06
N GLU A 179 -11.89 -11.26 -5.88
CA GLU A 179 -12.62 -12.08 -6.87
C GLU A 179 -12.73 -11.36 -8.22
N LEU A 180 -13.05 -10.07 -8.21
CA LEU A 180 -13.16 -9.27 -9.42
C LEU A 180 -11.79 -9.10 -10.10
N ILE A 181 -10.74 -8.86 -9.33
CA ILE A 181 -9.36 -8.82 -9.83
C ILE A 181 -9.02 -10.13 -10.55
N LYS A 182 -9.26 -11.27 -9.91
CA LYS A 182 -9.02 -12.60 -10.51
C LYS A 182 -9.85 -12.82 -11.79
N SER A 183 -11.05 -12.26 -11.85
CA SER A 183 -11.97 -12.46 -12.98
C SER A 183 -11.60 -11.62 -14.21
N TYR A 184 -11.01 -10.44 -14.00
CA TYR A 184 -10.82 -9.45 -15.07
C TYR A 184 -9.36 -9.14 -15.39
N GLU A 185 -8.41 -9.41 -14.51
CA GLU A 185 -7.00 -9.35 -14.88
C GLU A 185 -6.64 -10.59 -15.72
N ASN A 186 -5.85 -10.38 -16.78
CA ASN A 186 -5.51 -11.42 -17.74
C ASN A 186 -4.43 -12.39 -17.24
N GLN A 187 -3.91 -12.19 -16.02
CA GLN A 187 -2.82 -12.96 -15.45
C GLN A 187 -2.74 -12.77 -13.93
N PRO A 188 -2.10 -13.69 -13.19
CA PRO A 188 -1.76 -13.48 -11.79
C PRO A 188 -0.78 -12.31 -11.60
N ARG A 189 -0.89 -11.62 -10.47
CA ARG A 189 -0.01 -10.48 -10.13
C ARG A 189 1.42 -10.85 -9.76
N GLY A 190 1.66 -12.11 -9.40
CA GLY A 190 2.96 -12.54 -8.89
C GLY A 190 3.35 -11.74 -7.64
N PHE A 191 4.47 -11.04 -7.70
CA PHE A 191 4.96 -10.22 -6.59
C PHE A 191 4.19 -8.90 -6.41
N TYR A 192 3.52 -8.39 -7.45
CA TYR A 192 2.87 -7.08 -7.41
C TYR A 192 1.67 -7.06 -6.44
N GLY A 193 1.63 -6.06 -5.56
CA GLY A 193 0.66 -6.00 -4.47
C GLY A 193 0.91 -7.02 -3.35
N GLY A 194 2.04 -7.74 -3.43
CA GLY A 194 2.57 -8.56 -2.35
C GLY A 194 3.20 -7.72 -1.24
N ALA A 195 4.02 -8.36 -0.41
CA ALA A 195 4.73 -7.69 0.67
C ALA A 195 6.18 -8.14 0.75
N ILE A 196 7.08 -7.24 1.14
CA ILE A 196 8.51 -7.51 1.31
C ILE A 196 9.07 -6.76 2.51
N GLY A 197 9.98 -7.39 3.25
CA GLY A 197 10.63 -6.74 4.38
C GLY A 197 11.18 -7.75 5.37
N LEU A 198 11.15 -7.39 6.66
CA LEU A 198 11.75 -8.16 7.72
C LEU A 198 10.71 -8.78 8.65
N LEU A 199 10.94 -10.06 8.95
CA LEU A 199 10.33 -10.79 10.05
C LEU A 199 11.43 -11.08 11.08
N HIS A 200 11.34 -10.46 12.25
CA HIS A 200 12.34 -10.61 13.29
C HIS A 200 12.01 -11.81 14.21
N LEU A 201 13.04 -12.42 14.80
CA LEU A 201 12.87 -13.55 15.73
C LEU A 201 12.10 -13.17 17.01
N ASN A 202 12.07 -11.88 17.36
CA ASN A 202 11.28 -11.36 18.47
C ASN A 202 9.78 -11.17 18.13
N GLY A 203 9.37 -11.49 16.90
CA GLY A 203 8.00 -11.33 16.41
C GLY A 203 7.70 -9.97 15.76
N ASP A 204 8.64 -9.03 15.73
CA ASP A 204 8.44 -7.77 15.03
C ASP A 204 8.36 -8.01 13.51
N ILE A 205 7.48 -7.27 12.85
CA ILE A 205 7.28 -7.30 11.40
C ILE A 205 7.44 -5.88 10.87
N ASN A 206 8.22 -5.73 9.80
CA ASN A 206 8.24 -4.50 9.05
C ASN A 206 8.22 -4.81 7.56
N HIS A 207 7.03 -4.82 6.97
CA HIS A 207 6.81 -5.15 5.57
C HIS A 207 6.27 -3.94 4.80
N ALA A 208 6.86 -3.69 3.63
CA ALA A 208 6.37 -2.78 2.61
C ALA A 208 5.44 -3.50 1.63
N ILE A 209 4.54 -2.76 0.99
CA ILE A 209 3.77 -3.28 -0.14
C ILE A 209 4.68 -3.33 -1.37
N LEU A 210 4.62 -4.41 -2.16
CA LEU A 210 5.37 -4.57 -3.41
C LEU A 210 4.73 -3.78 -4.57
N ILE A 211 4.99 -2.48 -4.58
CA ILE A 211 4.62 -1.51 -5.64
C ILE A 211 5.83 -0.66 -6.01
N ARG A 212 5.78 0.00 -7.19
CA ARG A 212 6.93 0.74 -7.77
C ARG A 212 8.21 -0.12 -7.73
N SER A 213 8.08 -1.33 -8.27
CA SER A 213 9.03 -2.43 -8.11
C SER A 213 9.22 -3.16 -9.43
N PHE A 214 10.42 -3.70 -9.62
CA PHE A 214 10.84 -4.46 -10.78
C PHE A 214 11.27 -5.86 -10.36
N MET A 215 11.02 -6.83 -11.22
CA MET A 215 11.57 -8.18 -11.13
C MET A 215 12.39 -8.41 -12.41
N SER A 216 13.69 -8.63 -12.28
CA SER A 216 14.60 -9.03 -13.36
C SER A 216 14.85 -10.53 -13.25
N LYS A 217 14.70 -11.26 -14.36
CA LYS A 217 14.93 -12.71 -14.47
C LYS A 217 15.80 -12.99 -15.69
#